data_AF-A0AAW1X4D8-F1
#
_entry.id   AF-A0AAW1X4D8-F1
#
_cell.length_a   1.000
_cell.length_b   1.000
_cell.length_c   1.000
_cell.angle_alpha   90.00
_cell.angle_beta   90.00
_cell.angle_gamma   90.00
#
_symmetry.space_group_name_H-M   'P 1'
#
loop_
_entity.id
_entity.type
_entity.pdbx_description
1 polymer ?
#
loop_
_entity_poly.entity_id
_entity_poly.type
_entity_poly.pdbx_seq_one_letter_code
_entity_poly.pdbx_strand_id
1 'polypeptide(L)'
;MVLREVDMKSLWVYLSVLLLASSKMVDGTPQVPCFFIFGDSLFDNGNNNGLVTHAKVNYPPYGIDFPQGPTGRFSNGRNIVDIIAELLGFHDYIPPFAAAIGRDIKKGVNYASGGSGIRSESGSIQGMRITMNEQLINHQTIVKRIVSLMKNNGPLAADYLGKCIYTVAIGNNDFLNNYFTNLYPTSRLYTPEQYADVLIQEYSQQLRTLYNSGARKVALFGAGSIGNLPFEVATCGTNGGTLCVDKLNNDAQLFNARLKSLVTYLNTNLFNAKFTYIDTYGIGLSSAASSPPGSVIYTNPCCEVNKITGLCIPFKTHARTGIRRGTMLGYTNAQSPEHVKQIVSLMGNHELLAAEYLGKCLYTVGMGTNDYIINYFLSQPTSFRYTPQQYAEALIAEYSQQLKTLYNSGARKIALFGLRSSTFNARLKLLAQELNTILPNAKFTYIDYYGIEDSYMLLLEAASICSLVTHVGCCISGSKTGGCIPSEIPFKDRIRHVFWDGIHPTEATNVAIAARAYKALLPTDAFPYDISHLTRVL
;
A
#
# COMPACT_ATOMS: atom_id res chain seq x y z
N MET A 1 -37.54 -32.45 -25.29
CA MET A 1 -36.72 -32.66 -24.09
C MET A 1 -35.27 -32.68 -24.54
N VAL A 2 -34.60 -31.52 -24.54
CA VAL A 2 -33.20 -31.41 -24.99
C VAL A 2 -32.36 -31.25 -23.73
N LEU A 3 -31.64 -32.31 -23.37
CA LEU A 3 -30.56 -32.24 -22.38
C LEU A 3 -29.49 -31.33 -22.97
N ARG A 4 -29.29 -30.15 -22.38
CA ARG A 4 -28.17 -29.28 -22.74
C ARG A 4 -26.89 -29.93 -22.20
N GLU A 5 -25.95 -30.18 -23.10
CA GLU A 5 -24.57 -30.49 -22.75
C GLU A 5 -24.03 -29.39 -21.83
N VAL A 6 -23.64 -29.79 -20.62
CA VAL A 6 -22.92 -28.91 -19.72
C VAL A 6 -21.53 -28.74 -20.31
N ASP A 7 -21.20 -27.52 -20.72
CA ASP A 7 -19.88 -27.15 -21.22
C ASP A 7 -18.80 -27.58 -20.21
N MET A 8 -17.87 -28.45 -20.65
CA MET A 8 -16.78 -28.92 -19.80
C MET A 8 -15.99 -27.75 -19.20
N LYS A 9 -15.87 -26.60 -19.89
CA LYS A 9 -15.21 -25.41 -19.33
C LYS A 9 -15.96 -24.85 -18.13
N SER A 10 -17.29 -24.87 -18.16
CA SER A 10 -18.13 -24.46 -17.03
C SER A 10 -18.01 -25.43 -15.85
N LEU A 11 -17.84 -26.73 -16.12
CA LEU A 11 -17.59 -27.75 -15.09
C LEU A 11 -16.19 -27.61 -14.47
N TRP A 12 -15.17 -27.30 -15.27
CA TRP A 12 -13.81 -27.02 -14.80
C TRP A 12 -13.75 -25.73 -13.97
N VAL A 13 -14.48 -24.68 -14.37
CA VAL A 13 -14.60 -23.45 -13.56
C VAL A 13 -15.32 -23.73 -12.24
N TYR A 14 -16.40 -24.52 -12.24
CA TYR A 14 -17.09 -24.93 -11.01
C TYR A 14 -16.22 -25.78 -10.09
N LEU A 15 -15.47 -26.75 -10.64
CA LEU A 15 -14.51 -27.57 -9.89
C LEU A 15 -13.33 -26.73 -9.37
N SER A 16 -12.86 -25.74 -10.12
CA SER A 16 -11.80 -24.81 -9.69
C SER A 16 -12.28 -23.87 -8.59
N VAL A 17 -13.52 -23.37 -8.68
CA VAL A 17 -14.17 -22.57 -7.62
C VAL A 17 -14.42 -23.43 -6.37
N LEU A 18 -14.82 -24.69 -6.52
CA LEU A 18 -14.95 -25.65 -5.41
C LEU A 18 -13.59 -26.04 -4.80
N LEU A 19 -12.53 -26.17 -5.60
CA LEU A 19 -11.16 -26.42 -5.13
C LEU A 19 -10.52 -25.20 -4.46
N LEU A 20 -10.87 -23.98 -4.88
CA LEU A 20 -10.52 -22.74 -4.19
C LEU A 20 -11.31 -22.58 -2.89
N ALA A 21 -12.60 -22.95 -2.88
CA ALA A 21 -13.44 -23.00 -1.68
C ALA A 21 -13.07 -24.15 -0.72
N SER A 22 -12.27 -25.12 -1.18
CA SER A 22 -11.74 -26.23 -0.39
C SER A 22 -10.22 -26.19 -0.25
N SER A 23 -9.59 -25.04 -0.56
CA SER A 23 -8.40 -24.66 0.19
C SER A 23 -8.85 -24.68 1.64
N LYS A 24 -8.39 -25.67 2.40
CA LYS A 24 -8.50 -25.60 3.85
C LYS A 24 -7.99 -24.21 4.18
N MET A 25 -8.84 -23.35 4.77
CA MET A 25 -8.36 -22.18 5.47
C MET A 25 -7.23 -22.71 6.33
N VAL A 26 -5.99 -22.37 5.96
CA VAL A 26 -4.87 -22.64 6.83
C VAL A 26 -5.20 -21.77 8.03
N ASP A 27 -5.65 -22.42 9.10
CA ASP A 27 -6.03 -21.80 10.35
C ASP A 27 -4.74 -21.22 10.96
N GLY A 28 -4.33 -20.09 10.41
CA GLY A 28 -3.07 -19.45 10.71
C GLY A 28 -3.21 -18.85 12.10
N THR A 29 -2.65 -19.54 13.10
CA THR A 29 -2.58 -19.00 14.46
C THR A 29 -2.03 -17.57 14.41
N PRO A 30 -2.68 -16.59 15.07
CA PRO A 30 -2.21 -15.21 15.08
C PRO A 30 -0.71 -15.12 15.40
N GLN A 31 0.03 -14.34 14.64
CA GLN A 31 1.48 -14.18 14.79
C GLN A 31 1.87 -13.55 16.13
N VAL A 32 0.93 -12.83 16.75
CA VAL A 32 1.06 -12.22 18.07
C VAL A 32 -0.23 -12.46 18.86
N PRO A 33 -0.16 -12.53 20.21
CA PRO A 33 -1.32 -12.86 21.03
C PRO A 33 -2.40 -11.75 21.04
N CYS A 34 -2.04 -10.52 20.66
CA CYS A 34 -2.90 -9.36 20.81
C CYS A 34 -2.51 -8.20 19.88
N PHE A 35 -3.51 -7.41 19.52
CA PHE A 35 -3.34 -6.20 18.72
C PHE A 35 -4.16 -5.02 19.29
N PHE A 36 -3.49 -3.98 19.77
CA PHE A 36 -4.11 -2.77 20.32
C PHE A 36 -3.94 -1.57 19.39
N ILE A 37 -5.02 -0.82 19.19
CA ILE A 37 -5.06 0.22 18.15
C ILE A 37 -5.42 1.56 18.78
N PHE A 38 -4.65 2.60 18.47
CA PHE A 38 -4.88 3.98 18.88
C PHE A 38 -4.88 4.86 17.63
N GLY A 39 -5.58 5.99 17.69
CA GLY A 39 -5.53 6.93 16.59
C GLY A 39 -6.76 7.80 16.39
N ASP A 40 -6.92 8.23 15.14
CA ASP A 40 -8.01 9.08 14.68
C ASP A 40 -9.02 8.32 13.80
N SER A 41 -9.75 9.04 12.94
CA SER A 41 -10.76 8.48 12.04
C SER A 41 -10.21 7.44 11.06
N LEU A 42 -8.91 7.47 10.73
CA LEU A 42 -8.31 6.48 9.82
C LEU A 42 -8.35 5.07 10.41
N PHE A 43 -8.31 4.96 11.74
CA PHE A 43 -8.28 3.69 12.46
C PHE A 43 -9.55 3.42 13.26
N ASP A 44 -10.48 4.37 13.39
CA ASP A 44 -11.76 4.18 14.10
C ASP A 44 -12.62 3.12 13.40
N ASN A 45 -13.26 2.29 14.22
CA ASN A 45 -14.19 1.25 13.79
C ASN A 45 -15.51 1.23 14.58
N GLY A 46 -15.82 2.32 15.30
CA GLY A 46 -17.12 2.54 15.93
C GLY A 46 -17.09 3.22 17.29
N ASN A 47 -15.95 3.73 17.77
CA ASN A 47 -15.89 4.42 19.07
C ASN A 47 -16.68 5.74 19.05
N ASN A 48 -16.83 6.37 17.88
CA ASN A 48 -17.58 7.62 17.74
C ASN A 48 -19.10 7.43 17.62
N ASN A 49 -19.60 6.21 17.48
CA ASN A 49 -21.02 5.95 17.16
C ASN A 49 -21.99 6.46 18.23
N GLY A 50 -21.60 6.36 19.50
CA GLY A 50 -22.39 6.82 20.65
C GLY A 50 -22.16 8.29 21.02
N LEU A 51 -21.24 8.99 20.33
CA LEU A 51 -20.87 10.36 20.67
C LEU A 51 -21.78 11.38 19.97
N VAL A 52 -21.96 12.53 20.63
CA VAL A 52 -22.57 13.72 20.03
C VAL A 52 -21.48 14.47 19.28
N THR A 53 -21.31 14.13 18.01
CA THR A 53 -20.20 14.61 17.18
C THR A 53 -20.55 14.57 15.69
N HIS A 54 -19.94 15.47 14.92
CA HIS A 54 -19.91 15.44 13.46
C HIS A 54 -18.86 14.45 12.93
N ALA A 55 -17.88 14.07 13.75
CA ALA A 55 -16.85 13.09 13.42
C ALA A 55 -17.36 11.65 13.64
N LYS A 56 -18.52 11.28 13.07
CA LYS A 56 -19.03 9.90 13.08
C LYS A 56 -19.62 9.55 11.73
N VAL A 57 -19.54 8.26 11.36
CA VAL A 57 -19.86 7.75 10.03
C VAL A 57 -20.60 6.41 10.07
N ASN A 58 -21.41 6.20 11.12
CA ASN A 58 -22.30 5.05 11.25
C ASN A 58 -23.61 5.22 10.45
N TYR A 59 -23.48 5.64 9.19
CA TYR A 59 -24.60 5.80 8.26
C TYR A 59 -24.17 5.53 6.79
N PRO A 60 -25.09 5.14 5.90
CA PRO A 60 -24.78 4.97 4.48
C PRO A 60 -24.32 6.28 3.81
N PRO A 61 -23.38 6.24 2.84
CA PRO A 61 -22.87 5.05 2.17
C PRO A 61 -21.63 4.41 2.83
N TYR A 62 -21.19 4.87 4.01
CA TYR A 62 -20.06 4.23 4.70
C TYR A 62 -20.35 2.76 4.99
N GLY A 63 -19.33 1.92 4.87
CA GLY A 63 -19.48 0.47 5.06
C GLY A 63 -20.30 -0.25 3.99
N ILE A 64 -20.58 0.36 2.83
CA ILE A 64 -21.31 -0.30 1.72
C ILE A 64 -20.67 -1.61 1.23
N ASP A 65 -19.33 -1.72 1.35
CA ASP A 65 -18.55 -2.91 1.03
C ASP A 65 -18.19 -3.74 2.27
N PHE A 66 -18.54 -3.26 3.46
CA PHE A 66 -18.33 -3.99 4.70
C PHE A 66 -19.52 -4.92 4.99
N PRO A 67 -19.31 -6.21 5.30
CA PRO A 67 -20.42 -7.16 5.49
C PRO A 67 -21.44 -6.74 6.56
N GLN A 68 -21.00 -6.03 7.61
CA GLN A 68 -21.85 -5.54 8.69
C GLN A 68 -22.45 -4.15 8.42
N GLY A 69 -22.20 -3.58 7.24
CA GLY A 69 -22.67 -2.25 6.87
C GLY A 69 -21.94 -1.11 7.61
N PRO A 70 -22.63 0.02 7.89
CA PRO A 70 -22.01 1.21 8.46
C PRO A 70 -21.65 1.04 9.95
N THR A 71 -20.46 0.51 10.24
CA THR A 71 -19.99 0.29 11.62
C THR A 71 -19.34 1.50 12.27
N GLY A 72 -19.11 2.60 11.53
CA GLY A 72 -18.31 3.73 11.99
C GLY A 72 -16.87 3.73 11.47
N ARG A 73 -16.53 2.87 10.50
CA ARG A 73 -15.30 2.97 9.71
C ARG A 73 -15.43 4.08 8.70
N PHE A 74 -14.45 4.97 8.64
CA PHE A 74 -14.41 6.09 7.68
C PHE A 74 -13.96 5.61 6.29
N SER A 75 -14.65 4.63 5.74
CA SER A 75 -14.38 4.06 4.42
C SER A 75 -15.63 3.37 3.87
N ASN A 76 -15.57 2.94 2.60
CA ASN A 76 -16.58 2.03 2.04
C ASN A 76 -16.54 0.65 2.67
N GLY A 77 -15.40 0.22 3.22
CA GLY A 77 -15.23 -1.12 3.77
C GLY A 77 -14.25 -1.16 4.95
N ARG A 78 -13.29 -2.09 4.90
CA ARG A 78 -12.22 -2.21 5.89
C ARG A 78 -11.33 -0.96 5.94
N ASN A 79 -10.88 -0.62 7.15
CA ASN A 79 -9.85 0.39 7.36
C ASN A 79 -8.45 -0.26 7.44
N ILE A 80 -7.39 0.55 7.58
CA ILE A 80 -5.99 0.07 7.56
C ILE A 80 -5.73 -1.00 8.63
N VAL A 81 -6.25 -0.80 9.85
CA VAL A 81 -5.98 -1.70 10.97
C VAL A 81 -6.76 -3.00 10.90
N ASP A 82 -7.91 -3.03 10.24
CA ASP A 82 -8.60 -4.30 9.95
C ASP A 82 -7.73 -5.20 9.07
N ILE A 83 -7.12 -4.61 8.05
CA ILE A 83 -6.28 -5.33 7.08
C ILE A 83 -4.96 -5.75 7.74
N ILE A 84 -4.39 -4.91 8.63
CA ILE A 84 -3.24 -5.32 9.45
C ILE A 84 -3.62 -6.47 10.38
N ALA A 85 -4.81 -6.48 10.99
CA ALA A 85 -5.26 -7.58 11.83
C ALA A 85 -5.37 -8.90 11.04
N GLU A 86 -5.90 -8.85 9.82
CA GLU A 86 -5.94 -10.01 8.90
C GLU A 86 -4.51 -10.48 8.54
N LEU A 87 -3.60 -9.56 8.20
CA LEU A 87 -2.20 -9.87 7.90
C LEU A 87 -1.44 -10.46 9.11
N LEU A 88 -1.85 -10.09 10.33
CA LEU A 88 -1.34 -10.67 11.57
C LEU A 88 -1.95 -12.06 11.89
N GLY A 89 -2.98 -12.49 11.16
CA GLY A 89 -3.65 -13.79 11.32
C GLY A 89 -4.81 -13.78 12.31
N PHE A 90 -5.40 -12.63 12.63
CA PHE A 90 -6.63 -12.59 13.43
C PHE A 90 -7.85 -12.93 12.56
N HIS A 91 -8.69 -13.85 13.04
CA HIS A 91 -9.93 -14.24 12.33
C HIS A 91 -11.05 -13.21 12.50
N ASP A 92 -11.13 -12.58 13.68
CA ASP A 92 -12.14 -11.58 14.01
C ASP A 92 -11.52 -10.18 13.96
N TYR A 93 -12.29 -9.18 13.51
CA TYR A 93 -11.89 -7.78 13.63
C TYR A 93 -11.74 -7.37 15.10
N ILE A 94 -10.73 -6.56 15.39
CA ILE A 94 -10.49 -6.03 16.74
C ILE A 94 -11.65 -5.10 17.14
N PRO A 95 -12.35 -5.33 18.26
CA PRO A 95 -13.55 -4.55 18.61
C PRO A 95 -13.20 -3.12 19.04
N PRO A 96 -14.08 -2.14 18.79
CA PRO A 96 -13.97 -0.81 19.41
C PRO A 96 -14.10 -0.93 20.93
N PHE A 97 -13.42 -0.07 21.67
CA PHE A 97 -13.53 0.01 23.13
C PHE A 97 -14.99 0.14 23.59
N ALA A 98 -15.80 0.91 22.85
CA ALA A 98 -17.23 1.07 23.13
C ALA A 98 -18.04 -0.24 23.14
N ALA A 99 -17.58 -1.29 22.46
CA ALA A 99 -18.23 -2.60 22.38
C ALA A 99 -17.41 -3.75 22.98
N ALA A 100 -16.23 -3.46 23.53
CA ALA A 100 -15.28 -4.49 23.99
C ALA A 100 -15.71 -5.14 25.33
N ILE A 101 -16.22 -6.37 25.24
CA ILE A 101 -16.74 -7.13 26.39
C ILE A 101 -15.97 -8.44 26.64
N GLY A 102 -16.14 -9.00 27.83
CA GLY A 102 -15.69 -10.36 28.16
C GLY A 102 -14.17 -10.58 28.05
N ARG A 103 -13.81 -11.77 27.54
CA ARG A 103 -12.41 -12.23 27.40
C ARG A 103 -11.75 -11.81 26.09
N ASP A 104 -12.53 -11.30 25.12
CA ASP A 104 -12.01 -10.90 23.79
C ASP A 104 -11.06 -9.70 23.87
N ILE A 105 -11.13 -8.93 24.95
CA ILE A 105 -10.17 -7.86 25.26
C ILE A 105 -8.71 -8.36 25.28
N LYS A 106 -8.50 -9.67 25.50
CA LYS A 106 -7.16 -10.27 25.43
C LYS A 106 -6.61 -10.34 24.01
N LYS A 107 -7.47 -10.44 22.99
CA LYS A 107 -7.05 -10.43 21.57
C LYS A 107 -6.72 -9.01 21.09
N GLY A 108 -7.26 -7.99 21.76
CA GLY A 108 -7.05 -6.60 21.36
C GLY A 108 -8.28 -5.73 21.58
N VAL A 109 -8.07 -4.42 21.53
CA VAL A 109 -9.13 -3.40 21.55
C VAL A 109 -8.68 -2.21 20.71
N ASN A 110 -9.61 -1.63 19.97
CA ASN A 110 -9.43 -0.41 19.21
C ASN A 110 -9.94 0.80 19.99
N TYR A 111 -9.06 1.75 20.28
CA TYR A 111 -9.33 2.99 21.01
C TYR A 111 -9.41 4.21 20.08
N ALA A 112 -9.11 4.07 18.78
CA ALA A 112 -9.08 5.18 17.84
C ALA A 112 -10.44 5.90 17.76
N SER A 113 -10.42 7.21 17.55
CA SER A 113 -11.62 8.04 17.59
C SER A 113 -11.57 9.16 16.55
N GLY A 114 -12.60 9.24 15.71
CA GLY A 114 -12.74 10.29 14.72
C GLY A 114 -12.57 11.70 15.30
N GLY A 115 -11.78 12.53 14.61
CA GLY A 115 -11.48 13.91 15.02
C GLY A 115 -10.45 14.05 16.15
N SER A 116 -9.93 12.94 16.69
CA SER A 116 -8.89 12.99 17.74
C SER A 116 -7.55 13.48 17.19
N GLY A 117 -6.84 14.28 17.98
CA GLY A 117 -5.45 14.67 17.77
C GLY A 117 -4.57 14.30 18.97
N ILE A 118 -3.27 14.50 18.83
CA ILE A 118 -2.29 14.40 19.91
C ILE A 118 -2.65 15.41 21.00
N ARG A 119 -2.97 16.64 20.61
CA ARG A 119 -3.41 17.68 21.53
C ARG A 119 -4.88 17.52 21.86
N SER A 120 -5.21 17.71 23.14
CA SER A 120 -6.55 17.44 23.67
C SER A 120 -7.62 18.41 23.17
N GLU A 121 -7.26 19.54 22.56
CA GLU A 121 -8.17 20.52 21.95
C GLU A 121 -8.40 20.30 20.44
N SER A 122 -7.50 19.60 19.75
CA SER A 122 -7.58 19.37 18.30
C SER A 122 -8.85 18.61 17.93
N GLY A 123 -9.61 19.11 16.95
CA GLY A 123 -10.89 18.53 16.52
C GLY A 123 -12.11 18.77 17.42
N SER A 124 -11.98 19.53 18.52
CA SER A 124 -13.11 19.83 19.41
C SER A 124 -14.27 20.58 18.73
N ILE A 125 -13.98 21.36 17.68
CA ILE A 125 -15.00 22.04 16.85
C ILE A 125 -16.00 21.07 16.19
N GLN A 126 -15.66 19.79 16.07
CA GLN A 126 -16.55 18.77 15.51
C GLN A 126 -17.47 18.14 16.56
N GLY A 127 -17.31 18.48 17.84
CA GLY A 127 -18.06 17.92 18.96
C GLY A 127 -17.23 16.98 19.83
N MET A 128 -17.91 16.03 20.48
CA MET A 128 -17.25 15.05 21.35
C MET A 128 -16.29 14.14 20.55
N ARG A 129 -15.18 13.77 21.16
CA ARG A 129 -14.23 12.77 20.67
C ARG A 129 -13.47 12.17 21.85
N ILE A 130 -12.86 11.01 21.65
CA ILE A 130 -11.97 10.39 22.63
C ILE A 130 -10.55 10.85 22.31
N THR A 131 -10.06 11.84 23.04
CA THR A 131 -8.72 12.41 22.90
C THR A 131 -7.64 11.35 23.12
N MET A 132 -6.42 11.56 22.62
CA MET A 132 -5.31 10.60 22.81
C MET A 132 -5.07 10.24 24.29
N ASN A 133 -5.22 11.19 25.20
CA ASN A 133 -5.12 10.93 26.64
C ASN A 133 -6.26 10.05 27.16
N GLU A 134 -7.49 10.24 26.69
CA GLU A 134 -8.61 9.36 27.03
C GLU A 134 -8.46 7.96 26.41
N GLN A 135 -7.88 7.85 25.21
CA GLN A 135 -7.55 6.54 24.61
C GLN A 135 -6.54 5.77 25.48
N LEU A 136 -5.54 6.45 26.05
CA LEU A 136 -4.59 5.86 27.00
C LEU A 136 -5.27 5.43 28.31
N ILE A 137 -6.21 6.22 28.84
CA ILE A 137 -7.00 5.85 30.02
C ILE A 137 -7.87 4.61 29.75
N ASN A 138 -8.51 4.55 28.57
CA ASN A 138 -9.27 3.39 28.13
C ASN A 138 -8.37 2.15 28.05
N HIS A 139 -7.16 2.29 27.52
CA HIS A 139 -6.19 1.20 27.49
C HIS A 139 -5.78 0.74 28.89
N GLN A 140 -5.46 1.64 29.80
CA GLN A 140 -5.14 1.30 31.19
C GLN A 140 -6.29 0.56 31.88
N THR A 141 -7.53 0.90 31.54
CA THR A 141 -8.73 0.18 32.00
C THR A 141 -8.75 -1.26 31.47
N ILE A 142 -8.44 -1.47 30.19
CA ILE A 142 -8.32 -2.82 29.60
C ILE A 142 -7.14 -3.61 30.21
N VAL A 143 -5.99 -2.97 30.43
CA VAL A 143 -4.83 -3.59 31.08
C VAL A 143 -5.19 -4.10 32.48
N LYS A 144 -5.88 -3.30 33.30
CA LYS A 144 -6.37 -3.73 34.63
C LYS A 144 -7.27 -4.96 34.53
N ARG A 145 -8.17 -5.01 33.53
CA ARG A 145 -9.03 -6.17 33.28
C ARG A 145 -8.23 -7.40 32.84
N ILE A 146 -7.22 -7.24 32.00
CA ILE A 146 -6.32 -8.33 31.58
C ILE A 146 -5.57 -8.90 32.79
N VAL A 147 -5.04 -8.04 33.67
CA VAL A 147 -4.41 -8.47 34.93
C VAL A 147 -5.37 -9.31 35.78
N SER A 148 -6.62 -8.87 35.91
CA SER A 148 -7.66 -9.61 36.63
C SER A 148 -7.93 -10.98 36.00
N LEU A 149 -8.05 -11.06 34.66
CA LEU A 149 -8.19 -12.31 33.92
C LEU A 149 -6.98 -13.25 34.07
N MET A 150 -5.82 -12.71 34.43
CA MET A 150 -4.60 -13.46 34.73
C MET A 150 -4.43 -13.71 36.23
N LYS A 151 -5.53 -13.82 36.98
CA LYS A 151 -5.54 -14.09 38.42
C LYS A 151 -4.73 -13.07 39.23
N ASN A 152 -4.77 -11.81 38.81
CA ASN A 152 -4.02 -10.69 39.40
C ASN A 152 -2.48 -10.87 39.35
N ASN A 153 -1.97 -11.65 38.40
CA ASN A 153 -0.54 -11.81 38.18
C ASN A 153 0.01 -10.70 37.26
N GLY A 154 0.49 -9.62 37.87
CA GLY A 154 1.07 -8.47 37.17
C GLY A 154 2.23 -8.82 36.24
N PRO A 155 3.26 -9.56 36.70
CA PRO A 155 4.37 -9.99 35.84
C PRO A 155 3.93 -10.79 34.61
N LEU A 156 2.99 -11.73 34.78
CA LEU A 156 2.45 -12.51 33.66
C LEU A 156 1.69 -11.62 32.66
N ALA A 157 0.92 -10.66 33.15
CA ALA A 157 0.23 -9.69 32.30
C ALA A 157 1.21 -8.78 31.56
N ALA A 158 2.28 -8.32 32.21
CA ALA A 158 3.31 -7.51 31.58
C ALA A 158 4.05 -8.29 30.48
N ASP A 159 4.41 -9.55 30.72
CA ASP A 159 4.99 -10.45 29.71
C ASP A 159 4.05 -10.66 28.52
N TYR A 160 2.76 -10.89 28.78
CA TYR A 160 1.74 -11.01 27.75
C TYR A 160 1.60 -9.74 26.91
N LEU A 161 1.45 -8.57 27.56
CA LEU A 161 1.28 -7.28 26.91
C LEU A 161 2.51 -6.90 26.08
N GLY A 162 3.71 -7.25 26.56
CA GLY A 162 4.96 -7.05 25.83
C GLY A 162 5.01 -7.80 24.49
N LYS A 163 4.25 -8.89 24.33
CA LYS A 163 4.19 -9.67 23.09
C LYS A 163 3.18 -9.11 22.07
N CYS A 164 2.26 -8.24 22.51
CA CYS A 164 1.26 -7.63 21.62
C CYS A 164 1.88 -6.64 20.64
N ILE A 165 1.18 -6.41 19.52
CA ILE A 165 1.44 -5.28 18.63
C ILE A 165 0.55 -4.10 19.03
N TYR A 166 1.10 -2.90 18.93
CA TYR A 166 0.42 -1.64 19.11
C TYR A 166 0.56 -0.79 17.86
N THR A 167 -0.51 -0.21 17.35
CA THR A 167 -0.44 0.79 16.26
C THR A 167 -1.03 2.11 16.71
N VAL A 168 -0.39 3.21 16.34
CA VAL A 168 -0.86 4.58 16.64
C VAL A 168 -0.83 5.41 15.35
N ALA A 169 -1.99 5.87 14.89
CA ALA A 169 -2.11 6.79 13.76
C ALA A 169 -2.86 8.06 14.19
N ILE A 170 -2.10 9.11 14.48
CA ILE A 170 -2.64 10.37 15.01
C ILE A 170 -1.70 11.52 14.65
N GLY A 171 -2.25 12.73 14.49
CA GLY A 171 -1.48 13.93 14.15
C GLY A 171 -2.09 14.74 12.99
N ASN A 172 -2.85 14.10 12.09
CA ASN A 172 -3.47 14.81 10.96
C ASN A 172 -4.45 15.90 11.45
N ASN A 173 -5.23 15.61 12.49
CA ASN A 173 -6.19 16.55 13.07
C ASN A 173 -5.54 17.71 13.83
N ASP A 174 -4.31 17.56 14.31
CA ASP A 174 -3.55 18.66 14.92
C ASP A 174 -3.17 19.73 13.88
N PHE A 175 -3.04 19.33 12.63
CA PHE A 175 -2.87 20.27 11.52
C PHE A 175 -4.21 20.73 10.95
N LEU A 176 -5.02 19.81 10.43
CA LEU A 176 -6.27 20.11 9.71
C LEU A 176 -7.33 20.75 10.60
N ASN A 177 -7.55 20.14 11.76
CA ASN A 177 -8.64 20.47 12.68
C ASN A 177 -8.15 21.24 13.92
N ASN A 178 -7.02 21.94 13.77
CA ASN A 178 -6.45 22.82 14.78
C ASN A 178 -5.53 23.90 14.17
N TYR A 179 -4.32 23.56 13.71
CA TYR A 179 -3.31 24.57 13.32
C TYR A 179 -3.76 25.45 12.14
N PHE A 180 -4.33 24.84 11.09
CA PHE A 180 -4.67 25.55 9.84
C PHE A 180 -6.03 26.25 9.85
N THR A 181 -6.83 26.06 10.89
CA THR A 181 -8.14 26.71 11.00
C THR A 181 -8.07 27.94 11.90
N ASN A 182 -8.78 29.00 11.50
CA ASN A 182 -8.90 30.24 12.28
C ASN A 182 -9.74 30.10 13.56
N LEU A 183 -10.33 28.91 13.79
CA LEU A 183 -11.14 28.60 14.97
C LEU A 183 -10.31 28.32 16.22
N TYR A 184 -8.99 28.12 16.06
CA TYR A 184 -8.06 27.92 17.17
C TYR A 184 -6.98 29.02 17.17
N PRO A 185 -6.43 29.38 18.33
CA PRO A 185 -5.36 30.37 18.42
C PRO A 185 -4.00 29.83 17.98
N THR A 186 -3.87 28.52 17.71
CA THR A 186 -2.61 27.80 17.59
C THR A 186 -1.64 28.37 16.56
N SER A 187 -2.09 28.68 15.34
CA SER A 187 -1.23 29.30 14.31
C SER A 187 -0.83 30.74 14.62
N ARG A 188 -1.47 31.39 15.59
CA ARG A 188 -1.06 32.70 16.13
C ARG A 188 -0.06 32.57 17.27
N LEU A 189 0.00 31.40 17.90
CA LEU A 189 0.89 31.10 19.03
C LEU A 189 2.20 30.45 18.60
N TYR A 190 2.19 29.69 17.50
CA TYR A 190 3.33 28.89 17.06
C TYR A 190 3.60 29.04 15.56
N THR A 191 4.87 29.17 15.19
CA THR A 191 5.31 28.85 13.81
C THR A 191 5.15 27.35 13.53
N PRO A 192 5.17 26.89 12.26
CA PRO A 192 5.06 25.47 11.96
C PRO A 192 6.12 24.60 12.65
N GLU A 193 7.36 25.09 12.74
CA GLU A 193 8.46 24.41 13.44
C GLU A 193 8.20 24.31 14.94
N GLN A 194 7.83 25.44 15.57
CA GLN A 194 7.49 25.48 16.99
C GLN A 194 6.30 24.57 17.30
N TYR A 195 5.31 24.52 16.41
CA TYR A 195 4.15 23.68 16.57
C TYR A 195 4.53 22.19 16.50
N ALA A 196 5.34 21.81 15.51
CA ALA A 196 5.87 20.45 15.41
C ALA A 196 6.71 20.06 16.64
N ASP A 197 7.46 21.00 17.24
CA ASP A 197 8.21 20.79 18.49
C ASP A 197 7.30 20.53 19.69
N VAL A 198 6.28 21.36 19.93
CA VAL A 198 5.37 21.14 21.07
C VAL A 198 4.51 19.90 20.88
N LEU A 199 4.13 19.59 19.63
CA LEU A 199 3.36 18.41 19.28
C LEU A 199 4.14 17.12 19.56
N ILE A 200 5.43 17.06 19.17
CA ILE A 200 6.26 15.88 19.42
C ILE A 200 6.61 15.72 20.91
N GLN A 201 6.73 16.82 21.66
CA GLN A 201 6.95 16.78 23.10
C GLN A 201 5.76 16.15 23.83
N GLU A 202 4.54 16.57 23.52
CA GLU A 202 3.32 15.98 24.09
C GLU A 202 3.17 14.51 23.68
N TYR A 203 3.40 14.21 22.39
CA TYR A 203 3.31 12.84 21.90
C TYR A 203 4.34 11.90 22.54
N SER A 204 5.56 12.39 22.81
CA SER A 204 6.58 11.64 23.56
C SER A 204 6.11 11.23 24.96
N GLN A 205 5.40 12.12 25.67
CA GLN A 205 4.84 11.81 27.00
C GLN A 205 3.72 10.76 26.91
N GLN A 206 2.84 10.89 25.91
CA GLN A 206 1.76 9.93 25.65
C GLN A 206 2.31 8.54 25.29
N LEU A 207 3.34 8.45 24.45
CA LEU A 207 3.97 7.19 24.08
C LEU A 207 4.72 6.54 25.24
N ARG A 208 5.33 7.33 26.14
CA ARG A 208 5.89 6.81 27.40
C ARG A 208 4.80 6.28 28.33
N THR A 209 3.64 6.91 28.36
CA THR A 209 2.47 6.41 29.13
C THR A 209 1.98 5.08 28.57
N LEU A 210 1.94 4.93 27.24
CA LEU A 210 1.63 3.67 26.58
C LEU A 210 2.66 2.58 26.92
N TYR A 211 3.96 2.90 26.85
CA TYR A 211 5.04 2.00 27.28
C TYR A 211 4.91 1.59 28.74
N ASN A 212 4.63 2.53 29.65
CA ASN A 212 4.41 2.26 31.07
C ASN A 212 3.18 1.37 31.32
N SER A 213 2.25 1.31 30.36
CA SER A 213 1.06 0.45 30.39
C SER A 213 1.31 -0.95 29.82
N GLY A 214 2.55 -1.28 29.44
CA GLY A 214 2.97 -2.62 29.00
C GLY A 214 3.32 -2.73 27.53
N ALA A 215 3.12 -1.67 26.73
CA ALA A 215 3.45 -1.72 25.30
C ALA A 215 4.96 -1.84 25.07
N ARG A 216 5.36 -2.75 24.18
CA ARG A 216 6.76 -2.94 23.79
C ARG A 216 6.98 -2.97 22.28
N LYS A 217 6.00 -3.39 21.47
CA LYS A 217 6.08 -3.39 19.99
C LYS A 217 5.10 -2.35 19.43
N VAL A 218 5.59 -1.21 18.97
CA VAL A 218 4.73 -0.07 18.61
C VAL A 218 5.05 0.44 17.21
N ALA A 219 4.05 0.49 16.34
CA ALA A 219 4.13 1.12 15.02
C ALA A 219 3.42 2.47 15.04
N LEU A 220 4.17 3.53 14.75
CA LEU A 220 3.72 4.92 14.73
C LEU A 220 3.56 5.36 13.27
N PHE A 221 2.34 5.64 12.85
CA PHE A 221 2.05 6.13 11.52
C PHE A 221 2.28 7.64 11.47
N GLY A 222 3.10 8.09 10.53
CA GLY A 222 3.29 9.51 10.27
C GLY A 222 2.01 10.18 9.76
N ALA A 223 1.99 11.51 9.86
CA ALA A 223 0.97 12.33 9.22
C ALA A 223 1.00 12.10 7.70
N GLY A 224 -0.18 11.98 7.09
CA GLY A 224 -0.34 11.76 5.66
C GLY A 224 -0.09 13.03 4.83
N SER A 225 -0.22 12.92 3.51
CA SER A 225 -0.18 14.06 2.59
C SER A 225 -1.49 14.86 2.67
N ILE A 226 -1.68 15.54 3.80
CA ILE A 226 -2.93 16.25 4.13
C ILE A 226 -3.30 17.33 3.13
N GLY A 227 -2.34 17.94 2.43
CA GLY A 227 -2.62 18.90 1.36
C GLY A 227 -3.21 18.24 0.09
N ASN A 228 -3.03 16.93 -0.08
CA ASN A 228 -3.53 16.20 -1.25
C ASN A 228 -4.96 15.68 -1.06
N LEU A 229 -5.57 15.93 0.10
CA LEU A 229 -6.96 15.54 0.36
C LEU A 229 -7.89 16.30 -0.59
N PRO A 230 -8.87 15.63 -1.24
CA PRO A 230 -9.80 16.31 -2.15
C PRO A 230 -10.49 17.52 -1.52
N PHE A 231 -10.83 17.44 -0.23
CA PHE A 231 -11.44 18.54 0.52
C PHE A 231 -10.52 19.77 0.63
N GLU A 232 -9.23 19.56 0.92
CA GLU A 232 -8.25 20.64 1.02
C GLU A 232 -7.93 21.24 -0.34
N VAL A 233 -7.77 20.39 -1.37
CA VAL A 233 -7.57 20.84 -2.76
C VAL A 233 -8.74 21.69 -3.24
N ALA A 234 -9.98 21.28 -2.95
CA ALA A 234 -11.18 22.03 -3.32
C ALA A 234 -11.29 23.37 -2.56
N THR A 235 -10.88 23.40 -1.29
CA THR A 235 -11.00 24.60 -0.43
C THR A 235 -9.89 25.63 -0.72
N CYS A 236 -8.66 25.19 -1.01
CA CYS A 236 -7.54 26.08 -1.31
C CYS A 236 -7.63 26.79 -2.68
N GLY A 237 -8.38 26.23 -3.65
CA GLY A 237 -8.52 26.79 -5.01
C GLY A 237 -7.28 26.69 -5.91
N THR A 238 -7.46 26.76 -7.24
CA THR A 238 -6.40 26.57 -8.27
C THR A 238 -5.87 27.87 -8.89
N ASN A 239 -5.90 28.98 -8.16
CA ASN A 239 -5.53 30.31 -8.69
C ASN A 239 -4.01 30.56 -8.68
N GLY A 240 -3.25 29.74 -9.41
CA GLY A 240 -1.88 30.10 -9.82
C GLY A 240 -0.73 29.68 -8.89
N GLY A 241 -0.93 28.76 -7.95
CA GLY A 241 0.19 28.10 -7.29
C GLY A 241 -0.27 27.19 -6.15
N THR A 242 0.20 25.95 -6.18
CA THR A 242 0.07 24.88 -5.17
C THR A 242 0.49 25.26 -3.74
N LEU A 243 0.78 26.53 -3.45
CA LEU A 243 1.36 27.00 -2.20
C LEU A 243 0.56 26.62 -0.95
N CYS A 244 -0.77 26.61 -0.99
CA CYS A 244 -1.61 26.18 0.14
C CYS A 244 -1.38 24.70 0.46
N VAL A 245 -1.51 23.84 -0.56
CA VAL A 245 -1.31 22.38 -0.46
C VAL A 245 0.13 22.01 -0.11
N ASP A 246 1.09 22.68 -0.74
CA ASP A 246 2.52 22.48 -0.48
C ASP A 246 2.85 22.89 0.95
N LYS A 247 2.29 24.01 1.45
CA LYS A 247 2.45 24.43 2.84
C LYS A 247 1.87 23.41 3.81
N LEU A 248 0.65 22.92 3.59
CA LEU A 248 0.02 21.88 4.42
C LEU A 248 0.92 20.64 4.51
N ASN A 249 1.44 20.18 3.37
CA ASN A 249 2.31 19.02 3.30
C ASN A 249 3.69 19.25 3.93
N ASN A 250 4.33 20.38 3.65
CA ASN A 250 5.65 20.73 4.19
C ASN A 250 5.61 20.86 5.72
N ASP A 251 4.59 21.52 6.26
CA ASP A 251 4.40 21.69 7.69
C ASP A 251 4.15 20.33 8.38
N ALA A 252 3.35 19.44 7.77
CA ALA A 252 3.16 18.07 8.28
C ALA A 252 4.46 17.24 8.27
N GLN A 253 5.34 17.45 7.28
CA GLN A 253 6.65 16.78 7.20
C GLN A 253 7.59 17.22 8.33
N LEU A 254 7.48 18.44 8.85
CA LEU A 254 8.23 18.88 10.03
C LEU A 254 7.92 18.01 11.26
N PHE A 255 6.66 17.58 11.42
CA PHE A 255 6.25 16.63 12.45
C PHE A 255 6.79 15.23 12.16
N ASN A 256 6.67 14.72 10.93
CA ASN A 256 7.17 13.39 10.56
C ASN A 256 8.68 13.23 10.79
N ALA A 257 9.48 14.26 10.48
CA ALA A 257 10.92 14.27 10.76
C ALA A 257 11.23 14.14 12.27
N ARG A 258 10.47 14.86 13.11
CA ARG A 258 10.57 14.79 14.57
C ARG A 258 10.07 13.45 15.11
N LEU A 259 9.02 12.88 14.53
CA LEU A 259 8.50 11.57 14.89
C LEU A 259 9.52 10.46 14.62
N LYS A 260 10.18 10.50 13.46
CA LYS A 260 11.28 9.58 13.14
C LYS A 260 12.44 9.70 14.13
N SER A 261 12.78 10.92 14.53
CA SER A 261 13.81 11.17 15.55
C SER A 261 13.39 10.67 16.93
N LEU A 262 12.11 10.84 17.28
CA LEU A 262 11.53 10.32 18.51
C LEU A 262 11.56 8.78 18.54
N VAL A 263 11.30 8.09 17.43
CA VAL A 263 11.45 6.63 17.34
C VAL A 263 12.87 6.18 17.70
N THR A 264 13.90 6.85 17.19
CA THR A 264 15.30 6.58 17.55
C THR A 264 15.54 6.81 19.04
N TYR A 265 15.02 7.91 19.58
CA TYR A 265 15.14 8.23 21.00
C TYR A 265 14.46 7.17 21.88
N LEU A 266 13.22 6.78 21.58
CA LEU A 266 12.46 5.80 22.36
C LEU A 266 13.13 4.42 22.33
N ASN A 267 13.60 3.97 21.15
CA ASN A 267 14.31 2.70 21.02
C ASN A 267 15.65 2.67 21.78
N THR A 268 16.31 3.83 21.93
CA THR A 268 17.55 3.94 22.70
C THR A 268 17.29 3.96 24.21
N ASN A 269 16.21 4.62 24.65
CA ASN A 269 16.02 4.97 26.06
C ASN A 269 14.97 4.11 26.78
N LEU A 270 14.15 3.34 26.07
CA LEU A 270 13.14 2.47 26.67
C LEU A 270 13.56 1.01 26.59
N PHE A 271 13.79 0.42 27.77
CA PHE A 271 14.26 -0.95 27.89
C PHE A 271 13.26 -1.93 27.25
N ASN A 272 13.79 -2.81 26.42
CA ASN A 272 13.05 -3.86 25.72
C ASN A 272 11.86 -3.36 24.88
N ALA A 273 11.90 -2.11 24.42
CA ALA A 273 10.90 -1.58 23.50
C ALA A 273 11.43 -1.51 22.06
N LYS A 274 10.51 -1.66 21.12
CA LYS A 274 10.70 -1.65 19.67
C LYS A 274 9.61 -0.79 19.04
N PHE A 275 10.00 0.44 18.72
CA PHE A 275 9.20 1.41 17.99
C PHE A 275 9.61 1.42 16.53
N THR A 276 8.63 1.52 15.63
CA THR A 276 8.86 1.84 14.22
C THR A 276 7.98 2.99 13.76
N TYR A 277 8.51 3.79 12.85
CA TYR A 277 7.80 4.81 12.08
C TYR A 277 7.32 4.19 10.76
N ILE A 278 6.07 4.44 10.39
CA ILE A 278 5.49 4.09 9.09
C ILE A 278 5.26 5.38 8.30
N ASP A 279 5.81 5.44 7.07
CA ASP A 279 5.74 6.62 6.21
C ASP A 279 4.42 6.70 5.43
N THR A 280 3.32 6.94 6.14
CA THR A 280 1.98 7.07 5.56
C THR A 280 1.94 8.13 4.45
N TYR A 281 2.74 9.19 4.56
CA TYR A 281 2.87 10.23 3.55
C TYR A 281 3.40 9.68 2.23
N GLY A 282 4.58 9.04 2.25
CA GLY A 282 5.20 8.48 1.05
C GLY A 282 4.39 7.32 0.45
N ILE A 283 3.83 6.46 1.30
CA ILE A 283 2.97 5.35 0.88
C ILE A 283 1.69 5.87 0.21
N GLY A 284 1.04 6.87 0.80
CA GLY A 284 -0.18 7.48 0.26
C GLY A 284 0.05 8.16 -1.09
N LEU A 285 1.12 8.95 -1.22
CA LEU A 285 1.48 9.59 -2.49
C LEU A 285 1.78 8.57 -3.59
N SER A 286 2.52 7.50 -3.30
CA SER A 286 2.83 6.47 -4.29
C SER A 286 1.64 5.57 -4.64
N SER A 287 0.68 5.41 -3.72
CA SER A 287 -0.61 4.76 -3.99
C SER A 287 -1.51 5.63 -4.88
N ALA A 288 -1.37 6.96 -4.80
CA ALA A 288 -2.04 7.91 -5.69
C ALA A 288 -1.28 8.17 -7.01
N ALA A 289 0.04 7.94 -7.04
CA ALA A 289 0.95 8.30 -8.13
C ALA A 289 1.52 7.08 -8.87
N SER A 290 0.77 5.99 -9.01
CA SER A 290 1.14 4.87 -9.89
C SER A 290 1.05 5.29 -11.38
N SER A 291 2.01 6.12 -11.78
CA SER A 291 2.47 6.38 -13.13
C SER A 291 3.99 6.49 -13.05
N PRO A 292 4.76 5.59 -13.71
CA PRO A 292 6.21 5.56 -13.59
C PRO A 292 6.89 6.85 -14.10
N PRO A 293 8.13 7.15 -13.66
CA PRO A 293 8.90 8.28 -14.18
C PRO A 293 9.10 8.11 -15.70
N GLY A 294 8.63 9.08 -16.48
CA GLY A 294 8.56 9.00 -17.96
C GLY A 294 7.14 8.88 -18.52
N SER A 295 6.12 8.78 -17.66
CA SER A 295 4.72 8.91 -18.06
C SER A 295 4.44 10.35 -18.50
N VAL A 296 3.96 10.52 -19.73
CA VAL A 296 3.31 11.76 -20.15
C VAL A 296 2.19 12.03 -19.15
N ILE A 297 2.22 13.18 -18.47
CA ILE A 297 1.07 13.66 -17.70
C ILE A 297 -0.04 13.86 -18.72
N TYR A 298 -1.01 12.94 -18.78
CA TYR A 298 -2.19 13.09 -19.59
C TYR A 298 -3.07 14.16 -18.94
N THR A 299 -2.81 15.42 -19.26
CA THR A 299 -3.61 16.58 -18.85
C THR A 299 -4.95 16.65 -19.59
N ASN A 300 -5.19 15.78 -20.58
CA ASN A 300 -6.43 15.74 -21.34
C ASN A 300 -7.29 14.53 -20.93
N PRO A 301 -8.54 14.75 -20.48
CA PRO A 301 -9.47 13.66 -20.23
C PRO A 301 -9.81 12.92 -21.54
N CYS A 302 -10.06 11.61 -21.45
CA CYS A 302 -10.39 10.75 -22.60
C CYS A 302 -11.75 11.07 -23.26
N CYS A 303 -12.45 12.07 -22.76
CA CYS A 303 -13.74 12.57 -23.19
C CYS A 303 -13.80 14.08 -22.95
N GLU A 304 -14.65 14.81 -23.70
CA GLU A 304 -14.92 16.20 -23.40
C GLU A 304 -15.64 16.29 -22.05
N VAL A 305 -15.03 16.97 -21.07
CA VAL A 305 -15.57 17.08 -19.71
C VAL A 305 -16.35 18.37 -19.51
N ASN A 306 -17.45 18.27 -18.77
CA ASN A 306 -18.18 19.42 -18.29
C ASN A 306 -17.34 20.15 -17.23
N LYS A 307 -17.05 21.44 -17.46
CA LYS A 307 -16.16 22.25 -16.62
C LYS A 307 -16.68 22.51 -15.19
N ILE A 308 -17.96 22.25 -14.94
CA ILE A 308 -18.60 22.45 -13.64
C ILE A 308 -18.66 21.14 -12.86
N THR A 309 -18.87 20.00 -13.54
CA THR A 309 -19.09 18.70 -12.87
C THR A 309 -17.92 17.73 -13.00
N GLY A 310 -16.95 17.99 -13.89
CA GLY A 310 -15.82 17.09 -14.16
C GLY A 310 -16.20 15.79 -14.90
N LEU A 311 -17.47 15.62 -15.30
CA LEU A 311 -17.98 14.42 -15.96
C LEU A 311 -17.78 14.46 -17.49
N CYS A 312 -17.62 13.30 -18.12
CA CYS A 312 -17.76 13.16 -19.57
C CYS A 312 -19.17 13.58 -20.03
N ILE A 313 -19.27 14.41 -21.06
CA ILE A 313 -20.56 14.78 -21.65
C ILE A 313 -21.17 13.56 -22.37
N PRO A 314 -22.36 13.07 -21.95
CA PRO A 314 -22.99 11.90 -22.58
C PRO A 314 -23.28 12.15 -24.07
N PHE A 315 -23.07 11.13 -24.92
CA PHE A 315 -23.39 11.11 -26.36
C PHE A 315 -22.57 12.03 -27.28
N LYS A 316 -21.57 12.77 -26.79
CA LYS A 316 -20.55 13.35 -27.67
C LYS A 316 -19.53 12.28 -28.06
N THR A 317 -19.46 11.98 -29.36
CA THR A 317 -18.53 11.00 -29.94
C THR A 317 -17.08 11.33 -29.61
N HIS A 318 -16.29 10.29 -29.38
CA HIS A 318 -14.83 10.34 -29.20
C HIS A 318 -14.19 11.24 -30.27
N ALA A 319 -13.24 12.08 -29.85
CA ALA A 319 -12.25 12.58 -30.79
C ALA A 319 -11.63 11.33 -31.45
N ARG A 320 -11.84 11.17 -32.76
CA ARG A 320 -11.23 10.09 -33.54
C ARG A 320 -9.71 10.27 -33.45
N THR A 321 -9.07 9.58 -32.51
CA THR A 321 -7.68 9.21 -32.69
C THR A 321 -7.71 8.12 -33.75
N GLY A 322 -7.44 8.52 -35.00
CA GLY A 322 -7.31 7.58 -36.10
C GLY A 322 -6.22 6.59 -35.79
N ILE A 323 -6.60 5.39 -35.36
CA ILE A 323 -5.69 4.25 -35.29
C ILE A 323 -5.38 3.87 -36.74
N ARG A 324 -4.31 4.46 -37.28
CA ARG A 324 -3.59 3.80 -38.37
C ARG A 324 -2.94 2.56 -37.77
N ARG A 325 -3.31 1.39 -38.30
CA ARG A 325 -2.49 0.19 -38.20
C ARG A 325 -1.09 0.54 -38.73
N GLY A 326 -0.07 0.37 -37.91
CA GLY A 326 1.33 0.44 -38.35
C GLY A 326 2.21 1.20 -37.38
N THR A 327 3.14 0.45 -36.77
CA THR A 327 4.35 0.92 -36.07
C THR A 327 4.15 1.43 -34.64
N MET A 328 3.94 0.51 -33.69
CA MET A 328 4.64 0.66 -32.40
C MET A 328 5.98 -0.04 -32.52
N LEU A 329 7.05 0.76 -32.38
CA LEU A 329 8.40 0.28 -32.19
C LEU A 329 8.42 -0.70 -31.02
N GLY A 330 8.75 -1.96 -31.31
CA GLY A 330 9.14 -2.90 -30.28
C GLY A 330 10.37 -2.35 -29.55
N TYR A 331 10.39 -2.50 -28.23
CA TYR A 331 11.64 -2.45 -27.47
C TYR A 331 12.49 -3.67 -27.87
N THR A 332 13.16 -3.58 -29.02
CA THR A 332 14.34 -4.39 -29.30
C THR A 332 15.52 -3.66 -28.68
N ASN A 333 15.79 -3.93 -27.41
CA ASN A 333 17.12 -3.70 -26.84
C ASN A 333 17.67 -5.00 -26.26
N ALA A 334 17.50 -6.10 -26.99
CA ALA A 334 18.61 -7.02 -27.14
C ALA A 334 19.55 -6.34 -28.15
N GLN A 335 20.73 -5.89 -27.71
CA GLN A 335 21.75 -5.44 -28.64
C GLN A 335 22.06 -6.63 -29.57
N SER A 336 21.69 -6.51 -30.84
CA SER A 336 22.05 -7.51 -31.84
C SER A 336 23.58 -7.57 -31.96
N PRO A 337 24.15 -8.71 -32.42
CA PRO A 337 25.58 -8.81 -32.74
C PRO A 337 26.09 -7.69 -33.68
N GLU A 338 25.19 -7.09 -34.46
CA GLU A 338 25.46 -6.00 -35.40
C GLU A 338 25.73 -4.65 -34.71
N HIS A 339 25.15 -4.38 -33.54
CA HIS A 339 25.49 -3.18 -32.76
C HIS A 339 26.87 -3.29 -32.10
N VAL A 340 27.29 -4.49 -31.71
CA VAL A 340 28.66 -4.73 -31.21
C VAL A 340 29.69 -4.47 -32.32
N LYS A 341 29.41 -4.91 -33.56
CA LYS A 341 30.24 -4.60 -34.73
C LYS A 341 30.31 -3.09 -35.01
N GLN A 342 29.21 -2.35 -34.82
CA GLN A 342 29.20 -0.89 -34.96
C GLN A 342 30.01 -0.18 -33.86
N ILE A 343 29.94 -0.64 -32.61
CA ILE A 343 30.75 -0.10 -31.50
C ILE A 343 32.25 -0.32 -31.75
N VAL A 344 32.64 -1.50 -32.24
CA VAL A 344 34.04 -1.81 -32.65
C VAL A 344 34.49 -0.92 -33.81
N SER A 345 33.61 -0.66 -34.78
CA SER A 345 33.86 0.23 -35.91
C SER A 345 34.04 1.70 -35.49
N LEU A 346 33.23 2.19 -34.53
CA LEU A 346 33.30 3.56 -34.00
C LEU A 346 34.55 3.81 -33.15
N MET A 347 35.14 2.75 -32.57
CA MET A 347 36.38 2.82 -31.79
C MET A 347 37.64 2.50 -32.62
N GLY A 348 37.56 2.64 -33.95
CA GLY A 348 38.73 2.58 -34.82
C GLY A 348 39.40 1.20 -34.94
N ASN A 349 38.63 0.11 -34.84
CA ASN A 349 39.12 -1.28 -34.88
C ASN A 349 40.05 -1.70 -33.71
N HIS A 350 39.98 -1.02 -32.57
CA HIS A 350 40.68 -1.45 -31.35
C HIS A 350 39.84 -2.48 -30.57
N GLU A 351 39.86 -3.75 -30.99
CA GLU A 351 39.07 -4.85 -30.41
C GLU A 351 39.25 -5.02 -28.89
N LEU A 352 40.46 -4.79 -28.36
CA LEU A 352 40.79 -4.87 -26.92
C LEU A 352 40.06 -3.80 -26.09
N LEU A 353 40.00 -2.56 -26.59
CA LEU A 353 39.30 -1.44 -25.93
C LEU A 353 37.77 -1.64 -25.97
N ALA A 354 37.26 -2.21 -27.06
CA ALA A 354 35.85 -2.53 -27.20
C ALA A 354 35.39 -3.60 -26.20
N ALA A 355 36.17 -4.68 -26.06
CA ALA A 355 35.89 -5.75 -25.12
C ALA A 355 35.91 -5.26 -23.65
N GLU A 356 36.83 -4.35 -23.30
CA GLU A 356 36.89 -3.76 -21.96
C GLU A 356 35.67 -2.87 -21.68
N TYR A 357 35.24 -2.08 -22.65
CA TYR A 357 34.06 -1.22 -22.52
C TYR A 357 32.76 -2.04 -22.37
N LEU A 358 32.55 -3.04 -23.23
CA LEU A 358 31.38 -3.93 -23.18
C LEU A 358 31.35 -4.75 -21.88
N GLY A 359 32.51 -5.13 -21.33
CA GLY A 359 32.61 -5.79 -20.03
C GLY A 359 32.14 -4.94 -18.84
N LYS A 360 32.10 -3.60 -18.98
CA LYS A 360 31.64 -2.69 -17.92
C LYS A 360 30.12 -2.52 -17.91
N CYS A 361 29.43 -2.78 -19.03
CA CYS A 361 27.99 -2.63 -19.20
C CYS A 361 27.18 -3.72 -18.48
N LEU A 362 25.96 -3.37 -18.06
CA LEU A 362 24.93 -4.31 -17.60
C LEU A 362 23.96 -4.59 -18.74
N TYR A 363 23.79 -5.87 -19.08
CA TYR A 363 22.90 -6.34 -20.11
C TYR A 363 21.66 -6.94 -19.48
N THR A 364 20.49 -6.43 -19.82
CA THR A 364 19.20 -6.97 -19.37
C THR A 364 18.59 -7.79 -20.50
N VAL A 365 18.23 -9.04 -20.22
CA VAL A 365 17.71 -9.97 -21.23
C VAL A 365 16.38 -10.53 -20.75
N GLY A 366 15.31 -10.17 -21.47
CA GLY A 366 13.96 -10.71 -21.30
C GLY A 366 13.46 -11.19 -22.66
N MET A 367 13.43 -12.50 -22.87
CA MET A 367 13.01 -13.15 -24.11
C MET A 367 12.19 -14.40 -23.78
N GLY A 368 11.20 -14.74 -24.61
CA GLY A 368 10.34 -15.93 -24.46
C GLY A 368 8.85 -15.66 -24.21
N THR A 369 8.43 -14.41 -23.90
CA THR A 369 7.02 -14.10 -23.60
C THR A 369 6.14 -14.29 -24.84
N ASN A 370 6.59 -13.78 -25.98
CA ASN A 370 5.90 -13.97 -27.25
C ASN A 370 5.95 -15.43 -27.68
N ASP A 371 7.07 -16.12 -27.43
CA ASP A 371 7.24 -17.53 -27.79
C ASP A 371 6.28 -18.42 -27.00
N TYR A 372 6.06 -18.14 -25.72
CA TYR A 372 5.13 -18.89 -24.89
C TYR A 372 3.66 -18.47 -25.12
N ILE A 373 3.36 -17.17 -25.15
CA ILE A 373 1.97 -16.69 -25.28
C ILE A 373 1.43 -16.88 -26.70
N ILE A 374 2.20 -16.51 -27.72
CA ILE A 374 1.72 -16.54 -29.11
C ILE A 374 1.72 -17.99 -29.63
N ASN A 375 2.81 -18.73 -29.42
CA ASN A 375 2.93 -20.07 -30.02
C ASN A 375 2.21 -21.16 -29.21
N TYR A 376 2.15 -21.05 -27.88
CA TYR A 376 1.50 -22.07 -27.05
C TYR A 376 0.04 -21.74 -26.68
N PHE A 377 -0.30 -20.47 -26.41
CA PHE A 377 -1.62 -20.10 -25.89
C PHE A 377 -2.57 -19.46 -26.92
N LEU A 378 -2.07 -18.71 -27.90
CA LEU A 378 -2.92 -17.97 -28.86
C LEU A 378 -3.03 -18.62 -30.25
N SER A 379 -2.13 -19.55 -30.61
CA SER A 379 -2.20 -20.27 -31.88
C SER A 379 -3.21 -21.43 -31.80
N GLN A 380 -4.00 -21.65 -32.87
CA GLN A 380 -4.96 -22.76 -32.89
C GLN A 380 -4.24 -24.12 -32.81
N PRO A 381 -4.76 -25.09 -32.02
CA PRO A 381 -3.98 -26.22 -31.49
C PRO A 381 -3.83 -27.40 -32.47
N THR A 382 -3.52 -27.15 -33.75
CA THR A 382 -3.37 -28.22 -34.74
C THR A 382 -1.94 -28.46 -35.22
N SER A 383 -0.92 -27.79 -34.66
CA SER A 383 0.49 -28.00 -35.06
C SER A 383 1.54 -28.08 -33.93
N PHE A 384 1.18 -27.90 -32.66
CA PHE A 384 2.16 -27.90 -31.55
C PHE A 384 2.33 -29.30 -30.92
N ARG A 385 3.51 -29.93 -31.07
CA ARG A 385 3.81 -31.32 -30.62
C ARG A 385 4.54 -31.44 -29.27
N TYR A 386 4.73 -30.35 -28.53
CA TYR A 386 5.50 -30.34 -27.27
C TYR A 386 4.60 -30.16 -26.04
N THR A 387 4.92 -30.87 -24.95
CA THR A 387 4.40 -30.55 -23.61
C THR A 387 5.00 -29.23 -23.10
N PRO A 388 4.38 -28.53 -22.12
CA PRO A 388 4.93 -27.31 -21.53
C PRO A 388 6.38 -27.44 -21.06
N GLN A 389 6.71 -28.61 -20.48
CA GLN A 389 8.06 -28.90 -20.02
C GLN A 389 9.04 -29.09 -21.18
N GLN A 390 8.69 -29.86 -22.20
CA GLN A 390 9.55 -30.07 -23.38
C GLN A 390 9.76 -28.76 -24.15
N TYR A 391 8.74 -27.91 -24.23
CA TYR A 391 8.86 -26.61 -24.88
C TYR A 391 9.74 -25.65 -24.08
N ALA A 392 9.59 -25.62 -22.75
CA ALA A 392 10.47 -24.86 -21.88
C ALA A 392 11.93 -25.31 -21.98
N GLU A 393 12.19 -26.62 -22.07
CA GLU A 393 13.54 -27.16 -22.26
C GLU A 393 14.15 -26.75 -23.61
N ALA A 394 13.38 -26.84 -24.70
CA ALA A 394 13.82 -26.41 -26.03
C ALA A 394 14.17 -24.92 -26.08
N LEU A 395 13.31 -24.06 -25.51
CA LEU A 395 13.55 -22.62 -25.42
C LEU A 395 14.78 -22.29 -24.56
N ILE A 396 14.96 -22.98 -23.44
CA ILE A 396 16.13 -22.80 -22.56
C ILE A 396 17.43 -23.17 -23.29
N ALA A 397 17.42 -24.21 -24.12
CA ALA A 397 18.57 -24.60 -24.93
C ALA A 397 18.95 -23.51 -25.96
N GLU A 398 17.97 -22.96 -26.67
CA GLU A 398 18.18 -21.87 -27.61
C GLU A 398 18.67 -20.60 -26.90
N TYR A 399 18.07 -20.29 -25.75
CA TYR A 399 18.43 -19.12 -24.96
C TYR A 399 19.85 -19.22 -24.39
N SER A 400 20.27 -20.41 -23.96
CA SER A 400 21.66 -20.68 -23.56
C SER A 400 22.65 -20.34 -24.68
N GLN A 401 22.33 -20.70 -25.93
CA GLN A 401 23.19 -20.41 -27.07
C GLN A 401 23.28 -18.90 -27.36
N GLN A 402 22.17 -18.17 -27.26
CA GLN A 402 22.14 -16.72 -27.45
C GLN A 402 22.94 -15.99 -26.36
N LEU A 403 22.82 -16.42 -25.10
CA LEU A 403 23.59 -15.87 -23.98
C LEU A 403 25.10 -16.12 -24.12
N LYS A 404 25.50 -17.27 -24.66
CA LYS A 404 26.90 -17.57 -25.00
C LYS A 404 27.40 -16.66 -26.13
N THR A 405 26.58 -16.39 -27.13
CA THR A 405 26.92 -15.41 -28.19
C THR A 405 27.09 -14.00 -27.62
N LEU A 406 26.21 -13.57 -26.71
CA LEU A 406 26.31 -12.27 -26.04
C LEU A 406 27.60 -12.18 -25.19
N TYR A 407 27.93 -13.24 -24.48
CA TYR A 407 29.19 -13.36 -23.73
C TYR A 407 30.43 -13.28 -24.65
N ASN A 408 30.42 -14.02 -25.77
CA ASN A 408 31.51 -13.98 -26.77
C ASN A 408 31.67 -12.59 -27.41
N SER A 409 30.61 -11.78 -27.37
CA SER A 409 30.62 -10.39 -27.84
C SER A 409 31.19 -9.39 -26.82
N GLY A 410 31.63 -9.86 -25.64
CA GLY A 410 32.27 -9.03 -24.61
C GLY A 410 31.41 -8.73 -23.38
N ALA A 411 30.15 -9.19 -23.33
CA ALA A 411 29.29 -8.99 -22.16
C ALA A 411 29.80 -9.77 -20.94
N ARG A 412 29.83 -9.11 -19.77
CA ARG A 412 30.29 -9.72 -18.51
C ARG A 412 29.29 -9.59 -17.35
N LYS A 413 28.33 -8.66 -17.39
CA LYS A 413 27.26 -8.55 -16.38
C LYS A 413 25.91 -8.70 -17.06
N ILE A 414 25.21 -9.78 -16.81
CA ILE A 414 23.95 -10.12 -17.50
C ILE A 414 22.86 -10.40 -16.47
N ALA A 415 21.71 -9.73 -16.61
CA ALA A 415 20.52 -9.93 -15.80
C ALA A 415 19.44 -10.62 -16.65
N LEU A 416 19.00 -11.80 -16.22
CA LEU A 416 18.00 -12.61 -16.90
C LEU A 416 16.65 -12.44 -16.20
N PHE A 417 15.65 -11.93 -16.91
CA PHE A 417 14.31 -11.69 -16.37
C PHE A 417 13.40 -12.90 -16.60
N GLY A 418 12.75 -13.39 -15.54
CA GLY A 418 11.69 -14.40 -15.63
C GLY A 418 10.44 -13.91 -16.36
N LEU A 419 9.64 -14.85 -16.87
CA LEU A 419 8.44 -14.62 -17.69
C LEU A 419 7.18 -15.25 -17.05
N ARG A 420 6.01 -15.15 -17.69
CA ARG A 420 4.76 -15.83 -17.24
C ARG A 420 4.75 -17.34 -17.54
N SER A 421 5.74 -18.06 -17.01
CA SER A 421 5.80 -19.51 -17.01
C SER A 421 6.68 -19.98 -15.86
N SER A 422 6.06 -20.59 -14.84
CA SER A 422 6.77 -21.10 -13.66
C SER A 422 7.78 -22.19 -14.03
N THR A 423 7.43 -23.05 -14.98
CA THR A 423 8.29 -24.11 -15.51
C THR A 423 9.51 -23.54 -16.23
N PHE A 424 9.33 -22.52 -17.09
CA PHE A 424 10.44 -21.87 -17.77
C PHE A 424 11.34 -21.10 -16.80
N ASN A 425 10.75 -20.36 -15.84
CA ASN A 425 11.50 -19.58 -14.86
C ASN A 425 12.36 -20.45 -13.94
N ALA A 426 11.84 -21.59 -13.51
CA ALA A 426 12.60 -22.56 -12.73
C ALA A 426 13.85 -23.04 -13.50
N ARG A 427 13.70 -23.31 -14.81
CA ARG A 427 14.82 -23.69 -15.66
C ARG A 427 15.76 -22.52 -15.97
N LEU A 428 15.24 -21.32 -16.15
CA LEU A 428 16.04 -20.12 -16.40
C LEU A 428 16.95 -19.76 -15.22
N LYS A 429 16.44 -19.92 -14.00
CA LYS A 429 17.23 -19.77 -12.77
C LYS A 429 18.38 -20.77 -12.72
N LEU A 430 18.14 -22.03 -13.09
CA LEU A 430 19.19 -23.06 -13.17
C LEU A 430 20.20 -22.76 -14.29
N LEU A 431 19.75 -22.29 -15.45
CA LEU A 431 20.63 -21.88 -16.55
C LEU A 431 21.55 -20.72 -16.13
N ALA A 432 21.04 -19.73 -15.38
CA ALA A 432 21.88 -18.64 -14.86
C ALA A 432 23.00 -19.16 -13.95
N GLN A 433 22.70 -20.15 -13.11
CA GLN A 433 23.68 -20.80 -12.24
C GLN A 433 24.71 -21.58 -13.06
N GLU A 434 24.27 -22.35 -14.06
CA GLU A 434 25.15 -23.10 -14.96
C GLU A 434 26.10 -22.16 -15.72
N LEU A 435 25.58 -21.08 -16.32
CA LEU A 435 26.38 -20.11 -17.07
C LEU A 435 27.44 -19.42 -16.21
N ASN A 436 27.14 -19.15 -14.93
CA ASN A 436 28.15 -18.64 -13.98
C ASN A 436 29.29 -19.62 -13.71
N THR A 437 29.08 -20.92 -13.87
CA THR A 437 30.13 -21.94 -13.67
C THR A 437 30.99 -22.15 -14.91
N ILE A 438 30.40 -22.05 -16.11
CA ILE A 438 31.09 -22.39 -17.36
C ILE A 438 31.63 -21.18 -18.14
N LEU A 439 31.18 -19.95 -17.83
CA LEU A 439 31.65 -18.72 -18.48
C LEU A 439 32.49 -17.88 -17.51
N PRO A 440 33.83 -17.95 -17.58
CA PRO A 440 34.69 -17.25 -16.64
C PRO A 440 34.55 -15.73 -16.76
N ASN A 441 34.68 -15.03 -15.63
CA ASN A 441 34.57 -13.57 -15.52
C ASN A 441 33.20 -12.98 -15.92
N ALA A 442 32.18 -13.81 -16.19
CA ALA A 442 30.81 -13.36 -16.37
C ALA A 442 29.99 -13.54 -15.08
N LYS A 443 29.02 -12.65 -14.88
CA LYS A 443 28.04 -12.72 -13.80
C LYS A 443 26.63 -12.66 -14.37
N PHE A 444 25.95 -13.79 -14.34
CA PHE A 444 24.54 -13.95 -14.66
C PHE A 444 23.70 -13.86 -13.38
N THR A 445 22.74 -12.94 -13.36
CA THR A 445 21.79 -12.79 -12.23
C THR A 445 20.39 -13.09 -12.73
N TYR A 446 19.76 -14.11 -12.17
CA TYR A 446 18.32 -14.33 -12.38
C TYR A 446 17.54 -13.30 -11.56
N ILE A 447 16.64 -12.57 -12.22
CA ILE A 447 15.71 -11.65 -11.60
C ILE A 447 14.33 -12.27 -11.69
N ASP A 448 13.75 -12.56 -10.52
CA ASP A 448 12.38 -13.05 -10.41
C ASP A 448 11.37 -11.91 -10.64
N TYR A 449 11.31 -11.48 -11.91
CA TYR A 449 10.36 -10.48 -12.35
C TYR A 449 8.92 -10.89 -12.06
N TYR A 450 8.61 -12.20 -12.04
CA TYR A 450 7.27 -12.67 -11.74
C TYR A 450 6.96 -12.76 -10.25
N GLY A 451 7.90 -13.08 -9.37
CA GLY A 451 7.70 -12.89 -7.91
C GLY A 451 7.45 -11.41 -7.56
N ILE A 452 8.05 -10.51 -8.34
CA ILE A 452 7.77 -9.06 -8.33
C ILE A 452 6.40 -8.77 -8.99
N GLU A 453 6.05 -9.41 -10.11
CA GLU A 453 4.72 -9.30 -10.76
C GLU A 453 3.59 -9.89 -9.93
N ASP A 454 3.74 -10.96 -9.15
CA ASP A 454 2.68 -11.54 -8.31
C ASP A 454 2.35 -10.61 -7.13
N SER A 455 3.38 -9.98 -6.57
CA SER A 455 3.20 -8.87 -5.63
C SER A 455 2.67 -7.61 -6.33
N TYR A 456 2.95 -7.44 -7.63
CA TYR A 456 2.33 -6.47 -8.52
C TYR A 456 0.93 -6.87 -9.03
N MET A 457 0.49 -8.13 -8.94
CA MET A 457 -0.78 -8.66 -9.48
C MET A 457 -1.87 -8.61 -8.44
N LEU A 458 -1.51 -8.73 -7.15
CA LEU A 458 -2.30 -8.15 -6.06
C LEU A 458 -2.50 -6.63 -6.22
N LEU A 459 -1.56 -5.95 -6.89
CA LEU A 459 -1.64 -4.53 -7.27
C LEU A 459 -2.32 -4.30 -8.64
N LEU A 460 -2.30 -5.26 -9.59
CA LEU A 460 -2.78 -5.14 -10.98
C LEU A 460 -4.18 -5.72 -11.20
N GLU A 461 -4.72 -6.54 -10.28
CA GLU A 461 -6.19 -6.66 -10.18
C GLU A 461 -6.81 -5.31 -9.78
N ALA A 462 -6.05 -4.42 -9.12
CA ALA A 462 -6.43 -3.01 -8.91
C ALA A 462 -5.92 -2.05 -10.01
N ALA A 463 -4.84 -2.37 -10.74
CA ALA A 463 -4.14 -1.45 -11.65
C ALA A 463 -4.20 -1.79 -13.15
N SER A 464 -5.05 -2.74 -13.59
CA SER A 464 -5.38 -2.91 -15.02
C SER A 464 -6.35 -1.84 -15.52
N ILE A 465 -6.14 -0.57 -15.16
CA ILE A 465 -7.03 0.50 -15.58
C ILE A 465 -6.23 1.79 -15.77
N CYS A 466 -6.33 2.37 -16.97
CA CYS A 466 -6.16 3.81 -17.13
C CYS A 466 -6.99 4.54 -16.05
N SER A 467 -6.30 5.33 -15.21
CA SER A 467 -6.84 6.39 -14.36
C SER A 467 -7.45 5.95 -13.01
N LEU A 468 -6.60 5.89 -11.97
CA LEU A 468 -7.05 6.11 -10.60
C LEU A 468 -7.64 7.52 -10.47
N VAL A 469 -8.70 7.65 -9.68
CA VAL A 469 -9.33 8.93 -9.35
C VAL A 469 -8.79 9.40 -8.01
N THR A 470 -7.95 10.44 -8.05
CA THR A 470 -7.20 10.95 -6.89
C THR A 470 -7.70 12.31 -6.39
N HIS A 471 -8.43 13.05 -7.22
CA HIS A 471 -8.82 14.44 -6.95
C HIS A 471 -10.25 14.61 -6.41
N VAL A 472 -11.01 13.52 -6.34
CA VAL A 472 -12.39 13.53 -5.83
C VAL A 472 -12.67 12.24 -5.06
N GLY A 473 -13.45 12.36 -3.98
CA GLY A 473 -13.94 11.22 -3.23
C GLY A 473 -14.95 10.40 -4.05
N CYS A 474 -15.04 9.11 -3.76
CA CYS A 474 -15.99 8.21 -4.40
C CYS A 474 -17.46 8.53 -4.03
N CYS A 475 -17.71 9.02 -2.82
CA CYS A 475 -19.00 9.54 -2.41
C CYS A 475 -19.02 11.07 -2.54
N ILE A 476 -20.22 11.62 -2.78
CA ILE A 476 -20.42 13.07 -2.78
C ILE A 476 -20.25 13.57 -1.35
N SER A 477 -19.29 14.47 -1.16
CA SER A 477 -18.91 14.99 0.14
C SER A 477 -19.59 16.33 0.44
N GLY A 478 -19.96 16.54 1.70
CA GLY A 478 -20.52 17.81 2.16
C GLY A 478 -19.47 18.91 2.16
N SER A 479 -19.83 20.09 1.64
CA SER A 479 -18.90 21.23 1.50
C SER A 479 -18.35 21.79 2.82
N LYS A 480 -18.96 21.45 3.96
CA LYS A 480 -18.52 21.91 5.29
C LYS A 480 -17.76 20.85 6.09
N THR A 481 -17.95 19.57 5.77
CA THR A 481 -17.51 18.45 6.61
C THR A 481 -16.48 17.56 5.92
N GLY A 482 -16.41 17.58 4.58
CA GLY A 482 -15.56 16.67 3.81
C GLY A 482 -16.02 15.20 3.82
N GLY A 483 -16.86 14.78 4.76
CA GLY A 483 -17.50 13.46 4.78
C GLY A 483 -18.66 13.32 3.80
N CYS A 484 -19.06 12.08 3.52
CA CYS A 484 -20.17 11.77 2.61
C CYS A 484 -21.48 12.42 3.06
N ILE A 485 -22.28 12.90 2.12
CA ILE A 485 -23.67 13.26 2.38
C ILE A 485 -24.46 11.97 2.69
N PRO A 486 -25.26 11.93 3.77
CA PRO A 486 -26.00 10.74 4.15
C PRO A 486 -26.91 10.22 3.03
N SER A 487 -26.85 8.91 2.77
CA SER A 487 -27.65 8.20 1.77
C SER A 487 -27.44 8.61 0.30
N GLU A 488 -26.44 9.44 -0.01
CA GLU A 488 -26.04 9.67 -1.40
C GLU A 488 -25.47 8.41 -2.04
N ILE A 489 -25.74 8.24 -3.34
CA ILE A 489 -25.27 7.09 -4.09
C ILE A 489 -23.81 7.35 -4.52
N PRO A 490 -22.84 6.53 -4.06
CA PRO A 490 -21.44 6.68 -4.47
C PRO A 490 -21.25 6.32 -5.94
N PHE A 491 -20.12 6.72 -6.53
CA PHE A 491 -19.76 6.30 -7.88
C PHE A 491 -19.69 4.76 -7.97
N LYS A 492 -20.11 4.21 -9.12
CA LYS A 492 -20.17 2.76 -9.32
C LYS A 492 -18.80 2.07 -9.21
N ASP A 493 -17.75 2.73 -9.70
CA ASP A 493 -16.40 2.20 -9.75
C ASP A 493 -15.57 2.61 -8.51
N ARG A 494 -15.89 2.00 -7.37
CA ARG A 494 -15.30 2.35 -6.07
C ARG A 494 -13.82 1.99 -5.97
N ILE A 495 -13.39 0.91 -6.63
CA ILE A 495 -12.01 0.42 -6.56
C ILE A 495 -10.99 1.35 -7.24
N ARG A 496 -11.44 2.21 -8.17
CA ARG A 496 -10.58 3.21 -8.82
C ARG A 496 -10.35 4.47 -8.01
N HIS A 497 -11.13 4.73 -6.97
CA HIS A 497 -11.02 5.95 -6.20
C HIS A 497 -9.99 5.76 -5.08
N VAL A 498 -9.05 6.69 -4.97
CA VAL A 498 -8.12 6.70 -3.84
C VAL A 498 -8.86 7.07 -2.55
N PHE A 499 -9.71 8.08 -2.65
CA PHE A 499 -10.48 8.61 -1.53
C PHE A 499 -11.93 8.15 -1.57
N TRP A 500 -12.45 7.74 -0.42
CA TRP A 500 -13.85 7.40 -0.24
C TRP A 500 -14.70 8.66 -0.14
N ASP A 501 -14.32 9.59 0.74
CA ASP A 501 -14.91 10.93 0.86
C ASP A 501 -13.83 11.99 0.56
N GLY A 502 -14.04 13.25 0.96
CA GLY A 502 -13.06 14.31 0.74
C GLY A 502 -11.78 14.22 1.56
N ILE A 503 -11.70 13.28 2.51
CA ILE A 503 -10.65 13.20 3.55
C ILE A 503 -10.10 11.76 3.67
N HIS A 504 -10.98 10.76 3.65
CA HIS A 504 -10.65 9.40 4.03
C HIS A 504 -10.47 8.49 2.82
N PRO A 505 -9.57 7.50 2.90
CA PRO A 505 -9.30 6.54 1.83
C PRO A 505 -10.43 5.52 1.60
N THR A 506 -10.51 5.02 0.38
CA THR A 506 -11.25 3.78 0.08
C THR A 506 -10.58 2.56 0.70
N GLU A 507 -11.33 1.47 0.81
CA GLU A 507 -10.79 0.18 1.23
C GLU A 507 -9.62 -0.27 0.34
N ALA A 508 -9.69 -0.05 -0.98
CA ALA A 508 -8.60 -0.40 -1.89
C ALA A 508 -7.30 0.32 -1.53
N THR A 509 -7.39 1.61 -1.21
CA THR A 509 -6.25 2.39 -0.72
C THR A 509 -5.79 1.93 0.67
N ASN A 510 -6.73 1.58 1.55
CA ASN A 510 -6.40 1.02 2.86
C ASN A 510 -5.61 -0.29 2.75
N VAL A 511 -5.94 -1.16 1.78
CA VAL A 511 -5.20 -2.39 1.50
C VAL A 511 -3.77 -2.08 1.08
N ALA A 512 -3.57 -1.13 0.18
CA ALA A 512 -2.24 -0.73 -0.25
C ALA A 512 -1.39 -0.16 0.91
N ILE A 513 -1.98 0.71 1.73
CA ILE A 513 -1.30 1.30 2.89
C ILE A 513 -0.97 0.22 3.93
N ALA A 514 -1.94 -0.61 4.29
CA ALA A 514 -1.78 -1.68 5.27
C ALA A 514 -0.72 -2.71 4.84
N ALA A 515 -0.74 -3.12 3.56
CA ALA A 515 0.23 -4.08 3.05
C ALA A 515 1.66 -3.57 3.15
N ARG A 516 1.90 -2.29 2.81
CA ARG A 516 3.24 -1.67 2.87
C ARG A 516 3.69 -1.29 4.27
N ALA A 517 2.75 -0.92 5.14
CA ALA A 517 3.02 -0.76 6.57
C ALA A 517 3.39 -2.11 7.20
N TYR A 518 2.72 -3.18 6.79
CA TYR A 518 2.96 -4.53 7.28
C TYR A 518 4.30 -5.06 6.82
N LYS A 519 4.55 -5.03 5.51
CA LYS A 519 5.79 -5.47 4.90
C LYS A 519 6.27 -4.40 3.92
N ALA A 520 7.36 -3.73 4.26
CA ALA A 520 7.85 -2.60 3.48
C ALA A 520 8.20 -3.03 2.06
N LEU A 521 7.67 -2.30 1.07
CA LEU A 521 8.01 -2.49 -0.35
C LEU A 521 9.22 -1.63 -0.72
N LEU A 522 9.29 -0.42 -0.17
CA LEU A 522 10.43 0.48 -0.31
C LEU A 522 11.14 0.67 1.05
N PRO A 523 12.47 0.91 1.05
CA PRO A 523 13.20 1.22 2.28
C PRO A 523 12.70 2.46 3.03
N THR A 524 11.92 3.32 2.38
CA THR A 524 11.32 4.53 2.97
C THR A 524 9.99 4.26 3.66
N ASP A 525 9.32 3.12 3.39
CA ASP A 525 7.98 2.83 3.89
C ASP A 525 7.92 2.71 5.42
N ALA A 526 9.01 2.24 6.02
CA ALA A 526 9.11 2.06 7.46
C ALA A 526 10.53 2.34 7.97
N PHE A 527 10.65 2.74 9.22
CA PHE A 527 11.94 2.96 9.87
C PHE A 527 11.89 2.68 11.39
N PRO A 528 12.79 1.87 11.95
CA PRO A 528 13.91 1.17 11.28
C PRO A 528 13.50 -0.16 10.60
N TYR A 529 12.28 -0.64 10.81
CA TYR A 529 11.77 -1.91 10.26
C TYR A 529 10.23 -1.89 10.14
N ASP A 530 9.62 -2.78 9.37
CA ASP A 530 8.15 -2.83 9.22
C ASP A 530 7.43 -3.59 10.36
N ILE A 531 6.10 -3.67 10.32
CA ILE A 531 5.30 -4.36 11.35
C ILE A 531 5.56 -5.87 11.32
N SER A 532 5.80 -6.47 10.14
CA SER A 532 6.11 -7.90 10.04
C SER A 532 7.39 -8.24 10.80
N HIS A 533 8.36 -7.32 10.84
CA HIS A 533 9.54 -7.45 11.69
C HIS A 533 9.19 -7.37 13.17
N LEU A 534 8.31 -6.45 13.58
CA LEU A 534 7.83 -6.34 14.96
C LEU A 534 7.26 -7.66 15.50
N THR A 535 6.57 -8.45 14.66
CA THR A 535 6.03 -9.75 15.08
C THR A 535 7.10 -10.74 15.56
N ARG A 536 8.32 -10.62 15.04
CA ARG A 536 9.43 -11.57 15.25
C ARG A 536 10.45 -11.09 16.29
N VAL A 537 10.36 -9.83 16.70
CA VAL A 537 11.25 -9.24 17.70
C VAL A 537 10.53 -9.09 19.02
N LEU A 538 11.31 -9.10 20.11
CA LEU A 538 10.93 -9.40 21.49
C LEU A 538 10.80 -10.91 21.74
#